data_AF-A0A931QZG7-F1
#
_entry.id   AF-A0A931QZG7-F1
#
_cell.length_a   1.000
_cell.length_b   1.000
_cell.length_c   1.000
_cell.angle_alpha   90.00
_cell.angle_beta   90.00
_cell.angle_gamma   90.00
#
_symmetry.space_group_name_H-M   'P 1'
#
loop_
_entity.id
_entity.type
_entity.pdbx_description
1 polymer ?
#
loop_
_entity_poly.entity_id
_entity_poly.type
_entity_poly.pdbx_seq_one_letter_code
_entity_poly.pdbx_strand_id
1 'polypeptide(L)'
;ASFSQLGVGIVHLGLLIEKPSASGPALIGRLRGAAEGLGGKLVVETCAAEFKNQLDVWGATGDAFGIMSKLKAAWDPKGILSPGRFVGGL
;
A
#
# COMPACT_ATOMS: atom_id res chain seq x y z
N ALA A 1 -14.89 -9.77 -3.79
CA ALA A 1 -15.79 -9.45 -2.66
C ALA A 1 -15.44 -8.07 -2.12
N SER A 2 -16.38 -7.35 -1.52
CA SER A 2 -16.12 -6.05 -0.88
C SER A 2 -16.87 -5.92 0.43
N PHE A 3 -16.25 -5.30 1.42
CA PHE A 3 -16.87 -4.98 2.71
C PHE A 3 -16.56 -3.52 3.05
N SER A 4 -17.49 -2.79 3.66
CA SER A 4 -17.29 -1.38 3.97
C SER A 4 -17.84 -0.99 5.33
N GLN A 5 -17.14 -0.09 6.00
CA GLN A 5 -17.52 0.53 7.26
C GLN A 5 -17.78 2.02 7.00
N LEU A 6 -19.00 2.34 6.56
CA LEU A 6 -19.34 3.67 6.08
C LEU A 6 -19.17 4.78 7.13
N GLY A 7 -19.38 4.46 8.41
CA GLY A 7 -19.23 5.44 9.51
C GLY A 7 -17.80 5.93 9.73
N VAL A 8 -16.80 5.21 9.24
CA VAL A 8 -15.37 5.56 9.36
C VAL A 8 -14.68 5.71 8.00
N GLY A 9 -15.42 5.58 6.90
CA GLY A 9 -14.90 5.77 5.54
C GLY A 9 -13.95 4.67 5.06
N ILE A 10 -14.00 3.47 5.63
CA ILE A 10 -13.10 2.36 5.26
C ILE A 10 -13.81 1.39 4.31
N VAL A 11 -13.13 1.01 3.23
CA VAL A 11 -13.60 0.02 2.26
C VAL A 11 -12.51 -1.03 2.04
N HIS A 12 -12.84 -2.30 2.28
CA HIS A 12 -11.99 -3.45 1.98
C HIS A 12 -12.45 -4.11 0.68
N LEU A 13 -11.49 -4.35 -0.23
CA LEU A 13 -11.73 -4.95 -1.53
C LEU A 13 -10.90 -6.23 -1.65
N GLY A 14 -11.59 -7.36 -1.85
CA GLY A 14 -11.00 -8.65 -2.17
C GLY A 14 -11.11 -8.94 -3.67
N LEU A 15 -9.98 -8.99 -4.36
CA LEU A 15 -9.88 -9.30 -5.78
C LEU A 15 -9.43 -10.75 -5.97
N LEU A 16 -10.20 -11.54 -6.73
CA LEU A 16 -9.76 -12.86 -7.16
C LEU A 16 -8.94 -12.70 -8.43
N ILE A 17 -7.62 -12.88 -8.32
CA ILE A 17 -6.69 -12.83 -9.43
C ILE A 17 -5.97 -14.17 -9.49
N GLU A 18 -6.31 -15.00 -10.49
CA GLU A 18 -5.81 -16.37 -10.58
C GLU A 18 -4.32 -16.46 -10.97
N LYS A 19 -3.81 -15.48 -11.73
CA LYS A 19 -2.40 -15.40 -12.12
C LYS A 19 -1.89 -13.96 -12.10
N PRO A 20 -0.63 -13.72 -11.67
CA PRO A 20 0.01 -12.42 -11.82
C PRO A 20 0.17 -12.11 -13.31
N SER A 21 -0.77 -11.34 -13.82
CA SER A 21 -0.76 -10.76 -15.15
C SER A 21 -0.62 -9.24 -15.02
N ALA A 22 -0.17 -8.57 -16.08
CA ALA A 22 -0.01 -7.12 -16.11
C ALA A 22 -1.29 -6.35 -15.72
N SER A 23 -2.46 -7.00 -15.83
CA SER A 23 -3.77 -6.44 -15.50
C SER A 23 -3.97 -6.15 -14.00
N GLY A 24 -3.32 -6.90 -13.11
CA GLY A 24 -3.49 -6.76 -11.65
C GLY A 24 -2.94 -5.43 -11.12
N PRO A 25 -1.63 -5.13 -11.31
CA PRO A 25 -1.04 -3.86 -10.92
C PRO A 25 -1.73 -2.66 -11.57
N ALA A 26 -2.13 -2.77 -12.85
CA ALA A 26 -2.84 -1.70 -13.54
C ALA A 26 -4.22 -1.41 -12.91
N LEU A 27 -4.97 -2.43 -12.50
CA LEU A 27 -6.23 -2.26 -11.79
C LEU A 27 -6.02 -1.58 -10.43
N ILE A 28 -5.02 -2.02 -9.66
CA ILE A 28 -4.68 -1.41 -8.35
C ILE A 28 -4.30 0.05 -8.55
N GLY A 29 -3.51 0.39 -9.57
CA GLY A 29 -3.14 1.76 -9.92
C GLY A 29 -4.36 2.63 -10.21
N ARG A 30 -5.34 2.13 -10.96
CA ARG A 30 -6.60 2.87 -11.22
C ARG A 30 -7.42 3.09 -9.96
N LEU A 31 -7.56 2.06 -9.12
CA LEU A 31 -8.30 2.16 -7.85
C LEU A 31 -7.61 3.14 -6.89
N ARG A 32 -6.28 3.13 -6.86
CA ARG A 32 -5.45 4.06 -6.09
C ARG A 32 -5.67 5.50 -6.55
N GLY A 33 -5.60 5.76 -7.86
CA GLY A 33 -5.88 7.09 -8.41
C GLY A 33 -7.30 7.59 -8.11
N ALA A 34 -8.30 6.70 -8.15
CA ALA A 34 -9.67 7.05 -7.76
C ALA A 34 -9.79 7.38 -6.27
N ALA A 35 -9.16 6.60 -5.39
CA ALA A 35 -9.14 6.86 -3.96
C ALA A 35 -8.43 8.18 -3.62
N GLU A 36 -7.29 8.44 -4.24
CA GLU A 36 -6.51 9.67 -4.05
C GLU A 36 -7.26 10.90 -4.60
N GLY A 37 -7.96 10.77 -5.72
CA GLY A 37 -8.83 11.83 -6.26
C GLY A 37 -10.00 12.20 -5.32
N LEU A 38 -10.39 11.30 -4.43
CA LEU A 38 -11.37 11.55 -3.36
C LEU A 38 -10.73 12.04 -2.06
N GLY A 39 -9.41 12.31 -2.04
CA GLY A 39 -8.66 12.67 -0.84
C GLY A 39 -8.39 11.49 0.10
N GLY A 40 -8.68 10.26 -0.33
CA GLY A 40 -8.45 9.04 0.41
C GLY A 40 -7.09 8.41 0.14
N LYS A 41 -6.89 7.22 0.71
CA LYS A 41 -5.71 6.38 0.50
C LYS A 41 -6.14 4.94 0.25
N LEU A 42 -5.36 4.22 -0.53
CA LEU A 42 -5.55 2.79 -0.77
C LEU A 42 -4.26 2.06 -0.39
N VAL A 43 -4.35 0.92 0.28
CA VAL A 43 -3.21 0.05 0.57
C VAL A 43 -3.57 -1.39 0.23
N VAL A 44 -2.59 -2.19 -0.12
CA VAL A 44 -2.75 -3.63 -0.32
C VAL A 44 -2.39 -4.34 0.98
N GLU A 45 -3.41 -4.74 1.73
CA GLU A 45 -3.23 -5.40 3.03
C GLU A 45 -2.68 -6.82 2.87
N THR A 46 -3.19 -7.56 1.89
CA THR A 46 -2.81 -8.96 1.65
C THR A 46 -2.72 -9.22 0.15
N CYS A 47 -1.60 -9.81 -0.27
CA CYS A 47 -1.42 -10.36 -1.61
C CYS A 47 -0.38 -11.49 -1.57
N ALA A 48 -0.43 -12.38 -2.56
CA ALA A 48 0.59 -13.41 -2.72
C ALA A 48 1.97 -12.78 -3.00
N ALA A 49 3.04 -13.49 -2.67
CA ALA A 49 4.41 -12.94 -2.70
C ALA A 49 4.85 -12.51 -4.10
N GLU A 50 4.36 -13.21 -5.13
CA GLU A 50 4.62 -12.97 -6.55
C GLU A 50 4.17 -11.57 -6.99
N PHE A 51 3.12 -11.05 -6.34
CA PHE A 51 2.57 -9.73 -6.62
C PHE A 51 3.36 -8.61 -5.93
N LYS A 52 3.97 -8.86 -4.77
CA LYS A 52 4.67 -7.84 -3.97
C LYS A 52 5.85 -7.20 -4.72
N ASN A 53 6.50 -7.97 -5.61
CA ASN A 53 7.63 -7.46 -6.40
C ASN A 53 7.19 -6.60 -7.60
N GLN A 54 5.91 -6.66 -7.99
CA GLN A 54 5.39 -6.00 -9.19
C GLN A 54 4.51 -4.80 -8.85
N LEU A 55 4.19 -4.60 -7.57
CA LEU A 55 3.29 -3.55 -7.12
C LEU A 55 3.79 -2.90 -5.83
N ASP A 56 3.62 -1.59 -5.75
CA ASP A 56 3.75 -0.87 -4.49
C ASP A 56 2.51 -1.13 -3.62
N VAL A 57 2.71 -1.91 -2.56
CA VAL A 57 1.65 -2.31 -1.62
C VAL A 57 1.17 -1.13 -0.76
N TRP A 58 2.04 -0.14 -0.53
CA TRP A 58 1.75 1.00 0.34
C TRP A 58 1.20 2.17 -0.47
N GLY A 59 1.79 2.45 -1.63
CA GLY A 59 1.43 3.57 -2.48
C GLY A 59 2.20 4.84 -2.19
N ALA A 60 1.63 5.94 -2.71
CA ALA A 60 2.22 7.26 -2.65
C ALA A 60 2.58 7.67 -1.20
N THR A 61 3.84 8.05 -1.03
CA THR A 61 4.34 8.64 0.21
C THR A 61 3.60 9.96 0.44
N GLY A 62 2.84 10.04 1.54
CA GLY A 62 2.17 11.27 1.95
C GLY A 62 3.10 12.19 2.74
N ASP A 63 2.58 13.35 3.13
CA ASP A 63 3.31 14.39 3.89
C ASP A 63 3.92 13.86 5.20
N ALA A 64 3.30 12.84 5.80
CA ALA A 64 3.77 12.20 7.02
C ALA A 64 5.05 11.35 6.83
N PHE A 65 5.49 11.09 5.60
CA PHE A 65 6.65 10.25 5.30
C PHE A 65 7.93 10.75 5.99
N GLY A 66 8.14 12.06 6.02
CA GLY A 66 9.30 12.65 6.69
C GLY A 66 9.34 12.38 8.21
N ILE A 67 8.17 12.35 8.86
CA ILE A 67 8.07 12.01 10.29
C ILE A 67 8.34 10.51 10.49
N MET A 68 7.75 9.65 9.66
CA MET A 68 7.96 8.19 9.73
C MET A 68 9.42 7.82 9.52
N SER A 69 10.11 8.45 8.57
CA SER A 69 11.54 8.23 8.32
C SER A 69 12.40 8.61 9.52
N LYS A 70 12.15 9.76 10.15
CA LYS A 70 12.87 10.19 11.36
C LYS A 70 12.66 9.24 12.53
N LEU A 71 11.42 8.76 12.72
CA LEU A 71 11.11 7.79 13.76
C LEU A 71 11.84 6.46 13.52
N LYS A 72 11.84 5.97 12.28
CA LYS A 72 12.57 4.75 11.89
C LYS A 72 14.07 4.92 12.11
N ALA A 73 14.65 6.07 11.77
CA ALA A 73 16.07 6.34 11.98
C ALA A 73 16.47 6.40 13.47
N ALA A 74 15.60 6.92 14.32
CA ALA A 74 15.86 6.99 15.76
C ALA A 74 15.82 5.60 16.43
N TRP A 75 14.94 4.71 15.96
CA TRP A 75 14.68 3.40 16.59
C TRP A 75 15.43 2.25 15.93
N ASP A 76 15.75 2.38 14.65
CA ASP A 76 16.56 1.44 13.89
C ASP A 76 17.67 2.17 13.10
N PRO A 77 18.69 2.72 13.80
CA PRO A 77 19.76 3.46 13.13
C PRO A 77 20.58 2.60 12.16
N LYS A 78 20.58 1.28 12.35
CA LYS A 78 21.31 0.32 11.51
C LYS A 78 20.47 -0.22 10.35
N GLY A 79 19.18 0.12 10.26
CA GLY A 79 18.29 -0.32 9.18
C GLY A 79 18.07 -1.83 9.12
N ILE A 80 18.21 -2.55 10.24
CA ILE A 80 18.14 -4.02 10.27
C ILE A 80 16.71 -4.56 10.34
N LEU A 81 15.75 -3.72 10.76
CA LEU A 81 14.37 -4.14 10.92
C LEU A 81 13.60 -3.93 9.60
N SER A 82 13.33 -5.06 8.92
CA SER A 82 12.51 -5.16 7.69
C SER A 82 12.92 -4.17 6.58
N PRO A 83 14.17 -4.23 6.09
CA PRO A 83 14.69 -3.26 5.12
C PRO A 83 13.84 -3.24 3.84
N GLY A 84 13.44 -2.05 3.40
CA GLY A 84 12.76 -1.83 2.13
C GLY A 84 11.29 -2.25 2.11
N ARG A 85 10.69 -2.59 3.26
CA ARG A 85 9.34 -3.16 3.33
C ARG A 85 8.28 -2.18 3.82
N PHE A 86 8.65 -0.95 4.16
CA PHE A 86 7.70 0.07 4.59
C PHE A 86 7.44 1.11 3.48
N VAL A 87 6.51 2.04 3.76
CA VAL A 87 6.21 3.20 2.90
C VAL A 87 7.52 3.81 2.39
N GLY A 88 7.61 4.07 1.09
CA GLY A 88 8.81 4.70 0.48
C GLY A 88 10.11 3.91 0.59
N GLY A 89 10.07 2.60 0.91
CA GLY A 89 11.26 1.76 1.03
C GLY A 89 12.04 1.93 2.34
N LEU A 90 11.39 2.44 3.40
CA LEU A 90 11.93 2.48 4.76
C LEU A 90 12.06 1.09 5.40
#